data_AF-A0A5E4IJS4-F1
#
_entry.id   AF-A0A5E4IJS4-F1
#
_cell.length_a   1.000
_cell.length_b   1.000
_cell.length_c   1.000
_cell.angle_alpha   90.00
_cell.angle_beta   90.00
_cell.angle_gamma   90.00
#
_symmetry.space_group_name_H-M   'P 1'
#
loop_
_entity.id
_entity.type
_entity.pdbx_description
1 polymer ?
#
loop_
_entity_poly.entity_id
_entity_poly.type
_entity_poly.pdbx_seq_one_letter_code
_entity_poly.pdbx_strand_id
1 'polypeptide(L)' 'MISDYFKEVERRIKDTEIVADKSIDFREFSTTDGMLRGRLLFIDGSMLEFMEYLHEGIRLKYRFHLMDRYGLQVRQCTTP' A
#
# COMPACT_ATOMS: atom_id res chain seq x y z
N MET A 1 -14.72 6.67 -8.61
CA MET A 1 -13.73 6.25 -9.63
C MET A 1 -12.51 5.67 -8.91
N ILE A 2 -11.69 4.84 -9.57
CA ILE A 2 -10.49 4.29 -8.94
C ILE A 2 -9.51 5.38 -8.47
N SER A 3 -9.49 6.51 -9.18
CA SER A 3 -8.73 7.71 -8.81
C SER A 3 -9.14 8.32 -7.46
N ASP A 4 -10.42 8.20 -7.07
CA ASP A 4 -10.89 8.66 -5.75
C ASP A 4 -10.33 7.77 -4.63
N TYR A 5 -10.27 6.46 -4.86
CA TYR A 5 -9.66 5.50 -3.94
C TYR A 5 -8.16 5.78 -3.76
N PHE A 6 -7.44 6.04 -4.85
CA PHE A 6 -6.01 6.39 -4.78
C PHE A 6 -5.76 7.66 -3.96
N LYS A 7 -6.57 8.71 -4.15
CA LYS A 7 -6.50 9.94 -3.34
C LYS A 7 -6.77 9.67 -1.87
N GLU A 8 -7.74 8.81 -1.56
CA GLU A 8 -8.04 8.44 -0.18
C GLU A 8 -6.87 7.71 0.49
N VAL A 9 -6.26 6.75 -0.21
CA VAL A 9 -5.06 6.02 0.27
C VAL A 9 -3.91 7.01 0.51
N GLU A 10 -3.63 7.88 -0.44
CA GLU A 10 -2.56 8.88 -0.30
C GLU A 10 -2.80 9.81 0.90
N ARG A 11 -4.04 10.28 1.07
CA ARG A 11 -4.45 11.12 2.20
C ARG A 11 -4.23 10.40 3.53
N ARG A 12 -4.72 9.17 3.68
CA ARG A 12 -4.56 8.39 4.91
C ARG A 12 -3.09 8.20 5.28
N ILE A 13 -2.23 7.92 4.30
CA ILE A 13 -0.79 7.74 4.53
C ILE A 13 -0.14 9.08 4.89
N LYS A 14 -0.54 10.18 4.24
CA LYS A 14 -0.03 11.52 4.55
C LYS A 14 -0.41 11.99 5.97
N ASP A 15 -1.62 11.65 6.42
CA ASP A 15 -2.14 12.03 7.72
C ASP A 15 -1.59 11.14 8.86
N THR A 16 -0.76 10.13 8.55
CA THR A 16 -0.21 9.19 9.52
C THR A 16 1.17 9.64 10.00
N GLU A 17 1.28 10.02 11.28
CA GLU A 17 2.53 10.56 11.86
C GLU A 17 3.65 9.53 12.03
N ILE A 18 3.33 8.24 12.04
CA ILE A 18 4.33 7.17 12.22
C ILE A 18 5.08 6.81 10.93
N VAL A 19 4.69 7.38 9.78
CA VAL A 19 5.36 7.16 8.48
C VAL A 19 6.48 8.18 8.32
N ALA A 20 7.72 7.72 8.35
CA ALA A 20 8.91 8.54 8.16
C ALA A 20 9.17 8.84 6.67
N ASP A 21 8.94 7.86 5.79
CA ASP A 21 9.06 8.02 4.34
C ASP A 21 8.07 7.11 3.60
N LYS A 22 7.69 7.49 2.38
CA LYS A 22 6.75 6.74 1.54
C LYS A 22 7.12 6.78 0.07
N SER A 23 6.93 5.65 -0.60
CA SER A 23 6.96 5.54 -2.06
C SER A 23 5.72 4.77 -2.51
N ILE A 24 4.89 5.38 -3.35
CA ILE A 24 3.63 4.78 -3.82
C ILE A 24 3.53 4.95 -5.33
N ASP A 25 3.27 3.84 -6.02
CA ASP A 25 3.00 3.76 -7.46
C ASP A 25 1.52 3.42 -7.66
N PHE A 26 0.78 4.35 -8.26
CA PHE A 26 -0.62 4.17 -8.63
C PHE A 26 -0.71 3.89 -10.14
N ARG A 27 -1.35 2.79 -10.51
CA ARG A 27 -1.62 2.44 -11.91
C ARG A 27 -3.11 2.30 -12.13
N GLU A 28 -3.65 3.20 -12.93
CA GLU A 28 -5.01 3.10 -13.44
C GLU A 28 -5.02 2.27 -14.72
N PHE A 29 -5.89 1.26 -14.78
CA PHE A 29 -6.13 0.47 -16.00
C PHE A 29 -7.45 0.87 -16.67
N SER A 30 -8.45 1.22 -15.86
CA SER A 30 -9.75 1.74 -16.29
C SER A 30 -10.32 2.64 -15.20
N THR A 31 -11.50 3.23 -15.41
CA THR A 31 -12.14 4.09 -14.40
C THR A 31 -12.52 3.38 -13.09
N THR A 32 -12.57 2.06 -13.10
CA THR A 32 -12.91 1.20 -11.95
C THR A 32 -11.79 0.27 -11.52
N ASP A 33 -10.75 0.12 -12.36
CA ASP A 33 -9.73 -0.89 -12.19
C ASP A 33 -8.35 -0.25 -12.05
N GLY A 34 -7.59 -0.76 -11.09
CA GLY A 34 -6.26 -0.26 -10.85
C GLY A 34 -5.45 -1.12 -9.92
N MET A 35 -4.16 -0.86 -9.91
CA MET A 35 -3.21 -1.45 -8.98
C MET A 35 -2.52 -0.34 -8.22
N LEU A 36 -2.28 -0.58 -6.94
CA LEU A 36 -1.39 0.26 -6.16
C LEU A 36 -0.28 -0.58 -5.55
N ARG A 37 0.93 -0.03 -5.53
CA ARG A 37 2.08 -0.60 -4.84
C ARG A 37 2.65 0.47 -3.96
N GLY A 38 2.87 0.15 -2.69
CA GLY A 38 3.42 1.10 -1.74
C GLY A 38 4.53 0.47 -0.91
N ARG A 39 5.47 1.32 -0.52
CA ARG A 39 6.47 1.06 0.50
C ARG A 39 6.41 2.20 1.51
N LEU A 40 6.20 1.86 2.77
CA LEU A 40 6.23 2.79 3.90
C LEU A 40 7.43 2.44 4.78
N LEU A 41 8.24 3.44 5.09
CA LEU A 41 9.23 3.39 6.15
C LEU A 41 8.61 4.02 7.39
N PHE A 42 8.59 3.30 8.50
CA PHE A 42 8.11 3.83 9.76
C PHE A 42 9.23 4.45 10.59
N ILE A 43 8.85 5.29 11.56
CA ILE A 43 9.78 5.99 12.47
C ILE A 43 10.67 5.06 13.31
N ASP A 44 10.28 3.80 13.51
CA ASP A 44 11.08 2.78 14.22
C ASP A 44 12.08 2.06 13.30
N GLY A 45 12.09 2.41 12.01
CA GLY A 45 12.90 1.82 10.96
C GLY A 45 12.29 0.57 10.32
N SER A 46 11.14 0.09 10.80
CA SER A 46 10.42 -1.01 10.15
C SER A 46 9.86 -0.57 8.80
N MET A 47 9.65 -1.54 7.90
CA MET A 47 9.23 -1.28 6.52
C MET A 47 8.03 -2.13 6.16
N LEU A 48 6.97 -1.50 5.65
CA LEU A 48 5.81 -2.17 5.08
C LEU A 48 5.80 -2.00 3.57
N GLU A 49 5.91 -3.11 2.85
CA GLU A 49 5.65 -3.19 1.43
C GLU A 49 4.26 -3.78 1.20
N PHE A 50 3.47 -3.18 0.34
CA PHE A 50 2.12 -3.65 0.05
C PHE A 50 1.74 -3.46 -1.42
N MET A 51 0.82 -4.30 -1.87
CA MET A 51 0.29 -4.30 -3.22
C MET A 51 -1.20 -4.64 -3.17
N GLU A 52 -2.00 -3.81 -3.82
CA GLU A 52 -3.43 -4.04 -3.97
C GLU A 52 -3.81 -4.03 -5.45
N TYR A 53 -4.68 -4.94 -5.84
CA TYR A 53 -5.36 -4.92 -7.12
C TYR A 53 -6.86 -4.76 -6.87
N LEU A 54 -7.44 -3.73 -7.48
CA LEU A 54 -8.85 -3.39 -7.37
C LEU A 54 -9.52 -3.53 -8.73
N HIS A 55 -10.72 -4.10 -8.72
CA HIS A 55 -11.61 -4.20 -9.87
C HIS A 55 -13.02 -3.90 -9.40
N GLU A 56 -13.69 -2.94 -10.04
CA GLU A 56 -15.06 -2.53 -9.68
C GLU A 56 -15.25 -2.18 -8.19
N GLY A 57 -14.20 -1.61 -7.56
CA GLY A 57 -14.22 -1.29 -6.12
C GLY A 57 -14.03 -2.49 -5.18
N ILE A 58 -13.93 -3.71 -5.72
CA ILE A 58 -13.61 -4.91 -4.96
C ILE A 58 -12.09 -5.12 -4.96
N ARG A 59 -11.53 -5.36 -3.78
CA ARG A 59 -10.12 -5.71 -3.63
C ARG A 59 -9.93 -7.19 -3.98
N LEU A 60 -9.59 -7.47 -5.24
CA LEU A 60 -9.35 -8.82 -5.75
C LEU A 60 -8.04 -9.42 -5.27
N LYS A 61 -7.05 -8.58 -4.95
CA LYS A 61 -5.77 -9.07 -4.43
C LYS A 61 -5.19 -8.10 -3.43
N TYR A 62 -4.73 -8.64 -2.31
CA TYR A 62 -3.98 -7.90 -1.31
C TYR A 62 -2.77 -8.69 -0.88
N ARG A 63 -1.60 -8.05 -0.93
CA ARG A 63 -0.37 -8.62 -0.40
C ARG A 63 0.39 -7.57 0.38
N PHE A 64 0.99 -7.97 1.50
CA PHE A 64 1.95 -7.13 2.19
C PHE A 64 3.06 -7.95 2.82
N HIS A 65 4.23 -7.32 2.93
CA HIS A 65 5.37 -7.79 3.68
C HIS A 65 5.76 -6.70 4.70
N LEU A 66 5.80 -7.07 5.97
CA LEU A 66 6.33 -6.25 7.04
C LEU A 66 7.72 -6.77 7.41
N MET A 67 8.70 -5.88 7.37
CA MET A 67 10.08 -6.12 7.75
C MET A 67 10.45 -5.23 8.93
N ASP A 68 11.34 -5.73 9.79
CA ASP A 68 11.93 -4.90 10.84
C ASP A 68 13.02 -3.98 10.25
N ARG A 69 13.62 -3.16 11.12
CA ARG A 69 14.73 -2.25 10.79
C ARG A 69 16.00 -2.92 10.25
N TYR A 70 16.12 -4.24 10.37
CA TYR A 70 17.23 -5.03 9.85
C TYR A 70 16.88 -5.71 8.52
N GLY A 71 15.68 -5.48 8.00
CA GLY A 71 15.18 -6.14 6.79
C GLY A 71 14.73 -7.57 7.03
N LEU A 72 14.61 -8.02 8.28
CA LEU A 72 14.12 -9.35 8.59
C LEU A 72 12.59 -9.36 8.54
N GLN A 73 12.04 -10.39 7.92
CA GLN A 73 10.61 -10.54 7.76
C GLN A 73 9.94 -10.76 9.12
N VAL A 74 9.02 -9.85 9.47
CA VAL A 74 8.19 -9.95 10.67
C VAL A 74 6.86 -10.63 10.33
N ARG A 75 6.23 -10.22 9.22
CA ARG A 75 4.93 -10.75 8.80
C ARG A 75 4.74 -10.65 7.30
N GLN A 76 4.02 -11.60 6.73
CA GLN A 76 3.44 -11.47 5.39
C GLN A 76 1.98 -11.87 5.39
N CYS A 77 1.22 -11.28 4.48
CA CYS A 77 -0.12 -11.74 4.15
C CYS A 77 -0.31 -11.74 2.65
N THR A 78 -1.05 -12.75 2.20
CA THR A 78 -1.40 -12.95 0.81
C THR A 78 -2.87 -13.35 0.81
N THR A 79 -3.77 -12.46 0.40
CA THR A 79 -5.16 -12.86 0.20
C THR A 79 -5.30 -13.48 -1.20
N PRO A 80 -6.06 -14.58 -1.32
CA PRO A 80 -6.41 -15.15 -2.62
C PRO A 80 -7.22 -14.17 -3.46
#